data_AF-T0M0P9-F1
#
_entry.id   AF-T0M0P9-F1
#
_cell.length_a   1.000
_cell.length_b   1.000
_cell.length_c   1.000
_cell.angle_alpha   90.00
_cell.angle_beta   90.00
_cell.angle_gamma   90.00
#
_symmetry.space_group_name_H-M   'P 1'
#
loop_
_entity.id
_entity.type
_entity.pdbx_description
1 polymer ?
#
loop_
_entity_poly.entity_id
_entity_poly.type
_entity_poly.pdbx_seq_one_letter_code
_entity_poly.pdbx_strand_id
1 'polypeptide(L)'
;MAITRARKKFIVVSSMDPEDIKTPDNSGKGPELLRQYMIYAKNEGNDSHLQEFRNDDAIINHIAAKLEGEGYQVARNVGYSMNNIPLAVIDPDDSNHYILGIETDGRIYNSMKTASERDRIRKNILEARGWNMYRIWSIDYIKNPEKVLHDIINSVSRFKKEPPASN
;
A
#
# COMPACT_ATOMS: atom_id res chain seq x y z
N MET A 1 11.65 3.43 29.05
CA MET A 1 11.13 2.38 28.13
C MET A 1 12.23 2.03 27.15
N ALA A 2 12.85 0.86 27.31
CA ALA A 2 13.86 0.38 26.39
C ALA A 2 13.18 -0.44 25.28
N ILE A 3 13.09 0.13 24.07
CA ILE A 3 12.72 -0.62 22.87
C ILE A 3 14.03 -1.12 22.25
N THR A 4 14.40 -2.37 22.56
CA THR A 4 15.59 -3.00 21.98
C THR A 4 15.29 -3.48 20.56
N ARG A 5 16.05 -2.94 19.59
CA ARG A 5 16.10 -3.36 18.19
C ARG A 5 16.72 -4.76 18.06
N ALA A 6 15.91 -5.76 17.74
CA ALA A 6 16.22 -6.93 16.89
C ALA A 6 15.04 -7.93 16.94
N ARG A 7 14.22 -8.04 15.89
CA ARG A 7 13.17 -9.07 15.80
C ARG A 7 13.59 -10.15 14.80
N LYS A 8 14.23 -11.21 15.29
CA LYS A 8 14.44 -12.44 14.48
C LYS A 8 13.35 -13.50 14.71
N LYS A 9 12.63 -13.45 15.85
CA LYS A 9 11.53 -14.37 16.15
C LYS A 9 10.64 -13.73 17.22
N PHE A 10 9.33 -13.87 17.08
CA PHE A 10 8.34 -13.47 18.09
C PHE A 10 7.52 -14.71 18.45
N ILE A 11 7.47 -15.05 19.72
CA ILE A 11 6.73 -16.21 20.23
C ILE A 11 5.64 -15.65 21.15
N VAL A 12 4.38 -15.88 20.79
CA VAL A 12 3.24 -15.54 21.64
C VAL A 12 2.96 -16.73 22.53
N VAL A 13 2.97 -16.53 23.84
CA VAL A 13 2.50 -17.50 24.82
C VAL A 13 1.33 -16.86 25.54
N SER A 14 0.15 -17.46 25.44
CA SER A 14 -1.09 -16.99 26.07
C SER A 14 -1.78 -18.15 26.75
N SER A 15 -2.38 -17.90 27.92
CA SER A 15 -3.26 -18.84 28.64
C SER A 15 -4.74 -18.64 28.30
N MET A 16 -5.04 -17.71 27.38
CA MET A 16 -6.38 -17.36 26.91
C MET A 16 -6.43 -17.52 25.39
N ASP A 17 -7.58 -17.94 24.86
CA ASP A 17 -7.84 -17.98 23.43
C ASP A 17 -8.27 -16.59 22.92
N PRO A 18 -8.07 -16.27 21.63
CA PRO A 18 -8.50 -14.98 21.07
C PRO A 18 -10.01 -14.73 21.25
N GLU A 19 -10.80 -15.81 21.34
CA GLU A 19 -12.25 -15.78 21.54
C GLU A 19 -12.64 -15.31 22.95
N ASP A 20 -11.75 -15.49 23.93
CA ASP A 20 -11.94 -15.06 25.32
C ASP A 20 -11.81 -13.54 25.48
N ILE A 21 -11.23 -12.85 24.48
CA ILE A 21 -11.09 -11.39 24.49
C ILE A 21 -12.44 -10.77 24.11
N LYS A 22 -13.21 -10.40 25.13
CA LYS A 22 -14.43 -9.60 24.97
C LYS A 22 -14.04 -8.16 24.69
N THR A 23 -14.41 -7.65 23.53
CA THR A 23 -14.24 -6.25 23.12
C THR A 23 -15.58 -5.51 23.28
N PRO A 24 -15.91 -4.97 24.48
CA PRO A 24 -17.07 -4.09 24.61
C PRO A 24 -16.85 -2.82 23.78
N ASP A 25 -17.92 -2.20 23.28
CA ASP A 25 -17.89 -1.02 22.39
C ASP A 25 -17.13 0.20 22.98
N ASN A 26 -16.84 0.20 24.29
CA ASN A 26 -16.07 1.25 24.98
C ASN A 26 -14.60 0.89 25.26
N SER A 27 -14.15 -0.31 24.90
CA SER A 27 -12.76 -0.72 25.06
C SER A 27 -11.95 -0.09 23.92
N GLY A 28 -10.93 0.72 24.25
CA GLY A 28 -10.08 1.36 23.25
C GLY A 28 -9.46 0.34 22.27
N LYS A 29 -8.80 0.77 21.19
CA LYS A 29 -8.30 -0.11 20.10
C LYS A 29 -7.33 -1.24 20.54
N GLY A 30 -6.89 -1.28 21.79
CA GLY A 30 -5.90 -2.23 22.32
C GLY A 30 -6.34 -3.69 22.37
N PRO A 31 -7.46 -4.06 23.02
CA PRO A 31 -7.94 -5.43 23.07
C PRO A 31 -8.29 -6.00 21.70
N GLU A 32 -8.83 -5.18 20.79
CA GLU A 32 -9.10 -5.56 19.40
C GLU A 32 -7.81 -5.91 18.64
N LEU A 33 -6.77 -5.08 18.76
CA LEU A 33 -5.46 -5.35 18.15
C LEU A 33 -4.80 -6.60 18.74
N LEU A 34 -4.94 -6.84 20.06
CA LEU A 34 -4.43 -8.05 20.70
C LEU A 34 -5.16 -9.30 20.19
N ARG A 35 -6.49 -9.24 20.07
CA ARG A 35 -7.32 -10.32 19.53
C ARG A 35 -6.89 -10.68 18.10
N GLN A 36 -6.78 -9.68 17.22
CA GLN A 36 -6.32 -9.87 15.85
C GLN A 36 -4.91 -10.48 15.79
N TYR A 37 -4.01 -10.02 16.66
CA TYR A 37 -2.65 -10.54 16.71
C TYR A 37 -2.57 -11.99 17.21
N MET A 38 -3.42 -12.37 18.17
CA MET A 38 -3.48 -13.76 18.65
C MET A 38 -4.10 -14.69 17.62
N ILE A 39 -5.11 -14.24 16.85
CA ILE A 39 -5.65 -14.99 15.70
C ILE A 39 -4.54 -15.23 14.66
N TYR A 40 -3.79 -14.18 14.33
CA TYR A 40 -2.64 -14.26 13.43
C TYR A 40 -1.59 -15.27 13.92
N ALA A 41 -1.20 -15.21 15.20
CA ALA A 41 -0.19 -16.11 15.77
C ALA A 41 -0.69 -17.57 15.86
N LYS A 42 -1.98 -17.78 16.15
CA LYS A 42 -2.62 -19.11 16.23
C LYS A 42 -2.67 -19.79 14.87
N ASN A 43 -2.85 -19.04 13.79
CA ASN A 43 -2.86 -19.56 12.43
C ASN A 43 -1.44 -19.71 11.82
N GLU A 44 -0.36 -19.70 12.61
CA GLU A 44 1.03 -19.69 12.10
C GLU A 44 1.34 -18.52 11.15
N GLY A 45 0.58 -17.42 11.23
CA GLY A 45 0.62 -16.32 10.26
C GLY A 45 -0.11 -16.61 8.95
N ASN A 46 -0.86 -17.71 8.88
CA ASN A 46 -1.64 -18.17 7.73
C ASN A 46 -3.07 -17.61 7.79
N ASP A 47 -3.18 -16.29 7.71
CA ASP A 47 -4.44 -15.65 7.35
C ASP A 47 -4.51 -15.60 5.82
N SER A 48 -5.51 -16.24 5.21
CA SER A 48 -5.63 -16.33 3.75
C SER A 48 -5.68 -14.96 3.07
N HIS A 49 -6.22 -13.95 3.74
CA HIS A 49 -6.21 -12.56 3.26
C HIS A 49 -4.83 -11.91 3.34
N LEU A 50 -4.01 -12.28 4.33
CA LEU A 50 -2.62 -11.81 4.43
C LEU A 50 -1.68 -12.56 3.47
N GLN A 51 -2.00 -13.80 3.10
CA GLN A 51 -1.25 -14.60 2.13
C GLN A 51 -1.28 -14.00 0.72
N GLU A 52 -2.45 -13.47 0.29
CA GLU A 52 -2.62 -12.86 -1.03
C GLU A 52 -1.76 -11.60 -1.20
N PHE A 53 -1.50 -10.86 -0.13
CA PHE A 53 -0.80 -9.57 -0.16
C PHE A 53 0.57 -9.60 0.55
N ARG A 54 1.23 -10.77 0.59
CA ARG A 54 2.53 -10.95 1.30
C ARG A 54 3.68 -10.09 0.79
N ASN A 55 3.57 -9.56 -0.43
CA ASN A 55 4.52 -8.62 -0.98
C ASN A 55 3.80 -7.49 -1.73
N ASP A 56 4.45 -6.34 -1.82
CA ASP A 56 3.97 -5.15 -2.52
C ASP A 56 3.56 -5.43 -3.96
N ASP A 57 4.26 -6.32 -4.64
CA ASP A 57 3.96 -6.69 -6.02
C ASP A 57 2.58 -7.33 -6.15
N ALA A 58 2.14 -8.11 -5.17
CA ALA A 58 0.80 -8.69 -5.16
C ALA A 58 -0.29 -7.63 -4.96
N ILE A 59 -0.07 -6.66 -4.05
CA ILE A 59 -0.98 -5.52 -3.89
C ILE A 59 -1.09 -4.74 -5.20
N ILE A 60 0.05 -4.39 -5.80
CA ILE A 60 0.11 -3.66 -7.06
C ILE A 60 -0.59 -4.43 -8.19
N ASN A 61 -0.36 -5.74 -8.31
CA ASN A 61 -0.98 -6.55 -9.34
C ASN A 61 -2.50 -6.66 -9.16
N HIS A 62 -2.98 -6.78 -7.92
CA HIS A 62 -4.40 -6.82 -7.64
C HIS A 62 -5.09 -5.48 -7.97
N ILE A 63 -4.46 -4.35 -7.61
CA ILE A 63 -4.96 -3.01 -7.99
C ILE A 63 -5.00 -2.86 -9.50
N ALA A 64 -3.93 -3.29 -10.20
CA ALA A 64 -3.85 -3.20 -11.64
C ALA A 64 -4.98 -4.00 -12.32
N ALA A 65 -5.22 -5.24 -11.89
CA ALA A 65 -6.31 -6.07 -12.42
C ALA A 65 -7.70 -5.44 -12.17
N LYS A 66 -7.90 -4.83 -11.00
CA LYS A 66 -9.15 -4.13 -10.69
C LYS A 66 -9.34 -2.89 -11.57
N LEU A 67 -8.31 -2.07 -11.75
CA LEU A 67 -8.35 -0.90 -12.63
C LEU A 67 -8.59 -1.29 -14.10
N GLU A 68 -7.93 -2.34 -14.57
CA GLU A 68 -8.16 -2.92 -15.90
C GLU A 68 -9.62 -3.39 -16.06
N GLY A 69 -10.20 -4.02 -15.03
CA GLY A 69 -11.60 -4.44 -14.99
C GLY A 69 -12.61 -3.27 -15.03
N GLU A 70 -12.23 -2.11 -14.49
CA GLU A 70 -13.00 -0.86 -14.56
C GLU A 70 -12.78 -0.10 -15.88
N GLY A 71 -11.98 -0.65 -16.81
CA GLY A 71 -11.75 -0.08 -18.14
C GLY A 71 -10.59 0.91 -18.24
N TYR A 72 -9.77 1.05 -17.19
CA TYR A 72 -8.55 1.87 -17.25
C TYR A 72 -7.39 1.08 -17.86
N GLN A 73 -6.55 1.77 -18.63
CA GLN A 73 -5.27 1.22 -19.08
C GLN A 73 -4.19 1.53 -18.05
N VAL A 74 -3.38 0.53 -17.71
CA VAL A 74 -2.31 0.67 -16.71
C VAL A 74 -0.97 0.16 -17.24
N ALA A 75 0.10 0.82 -16.84
CA ALA A 75 1.48 0.41 -17.11
C ALA A 75 2.17 0.04 -15.79
N ARG A 76 2.85 -1.10 -15.77
CA ARG A 76 3.62 -1.57 -14.61
C ARG A 76 5.09 -1.19 -14.79
N ASN A 77 5.80 -0.91 -13.69
CA ASN A 77 7.24 -0.64 -13.66
C ASN A 77 7.71 0.50 -14.61
N VAL A 78 7.01 1.63 -14.62
CA VAL A 78 7.32 2.77 -15.51
C VAL A 78 8.58 3.51 -15.04
N GLY A 79 9.54 3.71 -15.94
CA GLY A 79 10.81 4.39 -15.69
C GLY A 79 12.02 3.44 -15.60
N TYR A 80 13.20 3.98 -15.26
CA TYR A 80 14.45 3.22 -15.31
C TYR A 80 15.00 2.85 -13.93
N SER A 81 15.45 1.60 -13.81
CA SER A 81 16.27 1.06 -12.72
C SER A 81 15.62 1.23 -11.34
N MET A 82 16.31 1.89 -10.40
CA MET A 82 15.94 1.94 -8.98
C MET A 82 14.82 2.94 -8.66
N ASN A 83 14.42 3.76 -9.64
CA ASN A 83 13.43 4.83 -9.48
C ASN A 83 12.11 4.58 -10.22
N ASN A 84 11.81 3.34 -10.59
CA ASN A 84 10.61 3.00 -11.34
C ASN A 84 9.33 3.14 -10.52
N ILE A 85 8.27 3.64 -11.14
CA ILE A 85 6.91 3.71 -10.60
C ILE A 85 6.29 2.31 -10.72
N PRO A 86 5.85 1.68 -9.63
CA PRO A 86 5.31 0.32 -9.67
C PRO A 86 4.14 0.16 -10.64
N LEU A 87 3.23 1.12 -10.64
CA LEU A 87 2.02 1.12 -11.44
C LEU A 87 1.68 2.56 -11.83
N ALA A 88 1.25 2.77 -13.06
CA ALA A 88 0.78 4.05 -13.55
C ALA A 88 -0.51 3.86 -14.35
N VAL A 89 -1.46 4.77 -14.19
CA VAL A 89 -2.69 4.82 -14.98
C VAL A 89 -2.43 5.69 -16.21
N ILE A 90 -2.66 5.12 -17.39
CA ILE A 90 -2.45 5.77 -18.69
C ILE A 90 -3.66 6.65 -18.98
N ASP A 91 -3.41 7.81 -19.60
CA ASP A 91 -4.49 8.65 -20.09
C ASP A 91 -5.14 8.01 -21.33
N PRO A 92 -6.47 7.73 -21.32
CA PRO A 92 -7.14 7.21 -22.50
C PRO A 92 -7.15 8.20 -23.68
N ASP A 93 -7.00 9.50 -23.43
CA ASP A 93 -6.98 10.55 -24.45
C ASP A 93 -5.56 10.78 -25.02
N ASP A 94 -4.50 10.42 -24.27
CA ASP A 94 -3.10 10.45 -24.72
C ASP A 94 -2.29 9.30 -24.10
N SER A 95 -1.99 8.26 -24.90
CA SER A 95 -1.23 7.10 -24.43
C SER A 95 0.22 7.38 -24.03
N ASN A 96 0.76 8.57 -24.38
CA ASN A 96 2.08 9.00 -23.92
C ASN A 96 2.03 9.72 -22.56
N HIS A 97 0.82 9.99 -22.05
CA HIS A 97 0.60 10.65 -20.78
C HIS A 97 0.10 9.68 -19.71
N TYR A 98 0.47 9.94 -18.46
CA TYR A 98 0.07 9.15 -17.31
C TYR A 98 -0.68 10.04 -16.33
N ILE A 99 -1.92 9.66 -16.00
CA ILE A 99 -2.79 10.42 -15.11
C ILE A 99 -2.28 10.34 -13.66
N LEU A 100 -1.90 9.13 -13.23
CA LEU A 100 -1.59 8.83 -11.83
C LEU A 100 -0.55 7.71 -11.71
N GLY A 101 0.54 7.97 -11.00
CA GLY A 101 1.46 6.95 -10.51
C GLY A 101 1.01 6.42 -9.15
N ILE A 102 1.07 5.11 -8.95
CA ILE A 102 0.66 4.42 -7.72
C ILE A 102 1.86 3.70 -7.12
N GLU A 103 2.09 3.91 -5.82
CA GLU A 103 3.14 3.27 -5.05
C GLU A 103 2.65 2.72 -3.71
N THR A 104 3.34 1.69 -3.20
CA THR A 104 3.10 1.06 -1.90
C THR A 104 4.22 1.39 -0.91
N ASP A 105 3.90 1.36 0.38
CA ASP A 105 4.80 1.65 1.50
C ASP A 105 5.90 0.59 1.74
N GLY A 106 5.72 -0.67 1.30
CA GLY A 106 6.71 -1.74 1.51
C GLY A 106 7.94 -1.68 0.59
N ARG A 107 7.86 -1.11 -0.62
CA ARG A 107 9.02 -0.84 -1.49
C ARG A 107 9.97 0.16 -0.86
N ILE A 108 9.42 1.10 -0.08
CA ILE A 108 10.21 2.05 0.72
C ILE A 108 10.86 1.30 1.88
N TYR A 109 10.13 0.43 2.59
CA TYR A 109 10.69 -0.35 3.70
C TYR A 109 11.85 -1.26 3.27
N ASN A 110 11.78 -1.86 2.07
CA ASN A 110 12.89 -2.63 1.49
C ASN A 110 14.08 -1.77 1.04
N SER A 111 13.88 -0.49 0.71
CA SER A 111 14.95 0.45 0.32
C SER A 111 15.60 1.19 1.51
N MET A 112 15.05 1.06 2.73
CA MET A 112 15.40 1.79 3.97
C MET A 112 16.83 1.62 4.52
N LYS A 113 17.76 0.97 3.81
CA LYS A 113 19.18 1.00 4.24
C LYS A 113 19.84 2.36 4.02
N THR A 114 19.24 3.32 3.29
CA THR A 114 19.70 4.73 3.15
C THR A 114 18.66 5.62 2.42
N ALA A 115 17.40 5.65 2.89
CA ALA A 115 16.24 6.03 2.04
C ALA A 115 15.63 7.44 2.20
N SER A 116 15.70 8.14 3.34
CA SER A 116 14.85 9.35 3.52
C SER A 116 15.18 10.54 2.60
N GLU A 117 16.46 10.79 2.32
CA GLU A 117 16.86 11.88 1.43
C GLU A 117 16.63 11.51 -0.04
N ARG A 118 16.88 10.24 -0.40
CA ARG A 118 16.58 9.71 -1.73
C ARG A 118 15.09 9.70 -2.04
N ASP A 119 14.24 9.37 -1.07
CA ASP A 119 12.80 9.38 -1.25
C ASP A 119 12.27 10.80 -1.45
N ARG A 120 12.80 11.78 -0.69
CA ARG A 120 12.46 13.19 -0.89
C ARG A 120 12.89 13.69 -2.28
N ILE A 121 14.12 13.39 -2.68
CA ILE A 121 14.63 13.77 -4.01
C ILE A 121 13.82 13.10 -5.11
N ARG A 122 13.50 11.81 -4.97
CA ARG A 122 12.70 11.06 -5.94
C ARG A 122 11.31 11.64 -6.08
N LYS A 123 10.63 11.91 -4.96
CA LYS A 123 9.32 12.55 -4.96
C LYS A 123 9.37 13.90 -5.67
N ASN A 124 10.35 14.73 -5.32
CA ASN A 124 10.53 16.04 -5.94
C ASN A 124 10.80 15.96 -7.46
N ILE A 125 11.57 14.97 -7.92
CA ILE A 125 11.85 14.77 -9.35
C ILE A 125 10.61 14.33 -10.11
N LEU A 126 9.79 13.45 -9.53
CA LEU A 126 8.55 12.98 -10.16
C LEU A 126 7.52 14.10 -10.22
N GLU A 127 7.32 14.83 -9.11
CA GLU A 127 6.44 15.99 -9.06
C GLU A 127 6.89 17.11 -10.00
N ALA A 128 8.20 17.40 -10.07
CA ALA A 128 8.76 18.38 -11.00
C ALA A 128 8.59 17.99 -12.48
N ARG A 129 8.36 16.70 -12.76
CA ARG A 129 8.03 16.19 -14.11
C ARG A 129 6.53 16.11 -14.37
N GLY A 130 5.72 16.69 -13.49
CA GLY A 130 4.26 16.72 -13.61
C GLY A 130 3.57 15.41 -13.24
N TRP A 131 4.24 14.49 -12.55
CA TRP A 131 3.60 13.24 -12.11
C TRP A 131 2.73 13.47 -10.88
N ASN A 132 1.47 13.07 -10.98
CA ASN A 132 0.60 12.89 -9.82
C ASN A 132 0.92 11.53 -9.18
N MET A 133 1.29 11.51 -7.90
CA MET A 133 1.65 10.29 -7.18
C MET A 133 0.61 9.99 -6.08
N TYR A 134 0.13 8.75 -6.05
CA TYR A 134 -0.77 8.21 -5.03
C TYR A 134 -0.06 7.12 -4.24
N ARG A 135 0.03 7.29 -2.92
CA ARG A 135 0.64 6.31 -2.03
C ARG A 135 -0.42 5.49 -1.31
N ILE A 136 -0.21 4.18 -1.32
CA ILE A 136 -1.03 3.18 -0.65
C ILE A 136 -0.29 2.65 0.56
N TRP A 137 -0.97 2.62 1.70
CA TRP A 137 -0.51 1.90 2.88
C TRP A 137 -1.00 0.46 2.79
N SER A 138 -0.08 -0.49 2.77
CA SER A 138 -0.37 -1.92 2.59
C SER A 138 -1.32 -2.43 3.67
N ILE A 139 -1.21 -1.90 4.90
CA ILE A 139 -2.12 -2.22 6.01
C ILE A 139 -3.55 -1.75 5.72
N ASP A 140 -3.71 -0.52 5.21
CA ASP A 140 -5.04 0.01 4.88
C ASP A 140 -5.66 -0.77 3.71
N TYR A 141 -4.82 -1.13 2.72
CA TYR A 141 -5.25 -1.92 1.57
C TYR A 141 -5.71 -3.32 1.97
N ILE A 142 -4.93 -4.03 2.77
CA ILE A 142 -5.28 -5.36 3.29
C ILE A 142 -6.59 -5.30 4.10
N LYS A 143 -6.78 -4.23 4.89
CA LYS A 143 -7.95 -4.09 5.75
C LYS A 143 -9.23 -3.78 4.97
N ASN A 144 -9.14 -2.95 3.93
CA ASN A 144 -10.31 -2.57 3.12
C ASN A 144 -9.89 -2.22 1.68
N PRO A 145 -9.67 -3.23 0.82
CA PRO A 145 -9.15 -3.02 -0.53
C PRO A 145 -10.14 -2.26 -1.41
N GLU A 146 -11.45 -2.50 -1.25
CA GLU A 146 -12.50 -1.86 -2.03
C GLU A 146 -12.59 -0.35 -1.74
N LYS A 147 -12.43 0.05 -0.48
CA LYS A 147 -12.36 1.48 -0.13
C LYS A 147 -11.16 2.15 -0.80
N VAL A 148 -9.97 1.54 -0.68
CA VAL A 148 -8.75 2.12 -1.27
C VAL A 148 -8.86 2.19 -2.79
N LEU A 149 -9.43 1.18 -3.43
CA LEU A 149 -9.70 1.18 -4.86
C LEU A 149 -10.63 2.34 -5.27
N HIS A 150 -11.71 2.55 -4.52
CA HIS A 150 -12.62 3.66 -4.76
C HIS A 150 -11.89 5.02 -4.64
N ASP A 151 -11.04 5.19 -3.62
CA ASP A 151 -10.25 6.40 -3.43
C ASP A 151 -9.24 6.64 -4.57
N ILE A 152 -8.66 5.57 -5.12
CA ILE A 152 -7.79 5.63 -6.32
C ILE A 152 -8.59 6.08 -7.53
N ILE A 153 -9.73 5.46 -7.82
CA ILE A 153 -10.58 5.81 -8.97
C ILE A 153 -11.05 7.27 -8.90
N ASN A 154 -11.42 7.73 -7.71
CA ASN A 154 -11.76 9.13 -7.48
C ASN A 154 -10.58 10.07 -7.76
N SER A 155 -9.36 9.66 -7.37
CA SER A 155 -8.14 10.41 -7.64
C SER A 155 -7.82 10.46 -9.13
N VAL A 156 -7.91 9.34 -9.85
CA VAL A 156 -7.75 9.30 -11.32
C VAL A 156 -8.74 10.24 -11.99
N SER A 157 -10.01 10.19 -11.57
CA SER A 157 -11.07 11.05 -12.12
C SER A 157 -10.84 12.54 -11.85
N ARG A 158 -10.22 12.88 -10.71
CA ARG A 158 -9.85 14.26 -10.38
C ARG A 158 -8.71 14.75 -11.26
N PHE A 159 -7.62 13.98 -11.37
CA PHE A 159 -6.45 14.37 -12.16
C PHE A 159 -6.71 14.34 -13.67
N LYS A 160 -7.70 13.56 -14.15
CA LYS A 160 -8.17 13.67 -15.53
C LYS A 160 -8.78 15.05 -15.85
N LYS A 161 -9.37 15.74 -14.85
CA LYS A 161 -10.00 17.07 -15.02
C LYS A 161 -9.03 18.23 -14.86
N GLU A 162 -7.94 18.02 -14.13
CA GLU A 162 -6.87 18.99 -13.93
C GLU A 162 -5.62 18.46 -14.67
N PRO A 163 -5.44 18.78 -15.97
CA PRO A 163 -4.21 18.39 -16.66
C PRO A 163 -3.01 18.93 -15.88
N PRO A 164 -1.90 18.16 -15.79
CA PRO A 164 -0.74 18.61 -15.03
C PRO A 164 -0.27 19.95 -15.59
N ALA A 165 -0.05 20.91 -14.68
CA ALA A 165 0.41 22.25 -15.01
C ALA A 165 1.67 22.14 -15.88
N SER A 166 1.54 22.51 -17.15
CA SER A 166 2.65 22.56 -18.09
C SER A 166 3.63 23.63 -17.62
N ASN A 167 4.87 23.21 -17.32
CA ASN A 167 6.01 24.10 -17.11
C ASN A 167 7.00 23.92 -18.27
#